data_AF-A0A956IKJ6-F1
#
_entry.id   AF-A0A956IKJ6-F1
#
_cell.length_a   1.000
_cell.length_b   1.000
_cell.length_c   1.000
_cell.angle_alpha   90.00
_cell.angle_beta   90.00
_cell.angle_gamma   90.00
#
_symmetry.space_group_name_H-M   'P 1'
#
loop_
_entity.id
_entity.type
_entity.pdbx_description
1 polymer ?
#
loop_
_entity_poly.entity_id
_entity_poly.type
_entity_poly.pdbx_seq_one_letter_code
_entity_poly.pdbx_strand_id
1 'polypeptide(L)'
;MGNETRTAPVVIGIDVGSTTVKAVVLDPESLDILWSDYQRHNTKQPEKVHELLEAVHAAFPAADRSAWRVFITGSGAAPLAPHLGAKFVQEVNAVTLAVESLHPDCGSVIELGGQDAKIIMFTEDKETGDKIAVPSMNDKCASGTGATIDKCMIKVGLEPSKVAEVAWDDSKLHHVAAKCGVFAETDIVNLVKSGIPAHEVLNSLADAIVLQNLSVLTRGNTLKHKVCLLGGPNTYLGFLQSCWRQRIPEVWAERGYDWPKDVPIEELVFVPENSQYYAAYGACVFGMGESAKTGLYKGLEGLTRYMTTGRKARLAETAGPPLVDTLDEADAFAELYRIPKFTPMKLVPGQKVRAVVGVDGGSTSSKAVLVDENEEIVCKAYQLSKGNPIQDTKELLDKLKGYVVDAGAELEILGVGATGYAADVLENSMRVDVNIVETVAHMMSAVKYCGDVDVVCDIGGQDIKVLFLKNGDIQNFRLSNSCSAGNGMLLQAMADQFGLPVT
;
A
#
# COMPACT_ATOMS: atom_id res chain seq x y z
N MET A 1 -29.03 16.22 23.04
CA MET A 1 -29.92 15.03 23.09
C MET A 1 -29.34 14.01 22.13
N GLY A 2 -29.20 12.75 22.54
CA GLY A 2 -28.57 11.73 21.69
C GLY A 2 -29.37 11.47 20.40
N ASN A 3 -28.66 11.08 19.35
CA ASN A 3 -29.21 10.76 18.02
C ASN A 3 -30.39 9.77 18.08
N GLU A 4 -30.44 8.90 19.11
CA GLU A 4 -31.47 7.89 19.33
C GLU A 4 -32.91 8.44 19.40
N THR A 5 -33.07 9.70 19.81
CA THR A 5 -34.38 10.35 19.98
C THR A 5 -34.80 11.21 18.79
N ARG A 6 -33.92 11.36 17.79
CA ARG A 6 -34.17 12.20 16.61
C ARG A 6 -35.25 11.56 15.72
N THR A 7 -36.29 12.33 15.43
CA THR A 7 -37.36 11.95 14.47
C THR A 7 -37.23 12.66 13.12
N ALA A 8 -36.51 13.78 13.07
CA ALA A 8 -36.27 14.56 11.85
C ALA A 8 -35.40 13.77 10.85
N PRO A 9 -35.64 13.97 9.53
CA PRO A 9 -34.85 13.31 8.49
C PRO A 9 -33.37 13.71 8.56
N VAL A 10 -32.53 12.89 7.92
CA VAL A 10 -31.09 13.08 7.83
C VAL A 10 -30.61 12.91 6.40
N VAL A 11 -29.43 13.47 6.12
CA VAL A 11 -28.73 13.31 4.83
C VAL A 11 -27.44 12.54 5.06
N ILE A 12 -27.23 11.50 4.28
CA ILE A 12 -26.10 10.58 4.42
C ILE A 12 -25.15 10.77 3.25
N GLY A 13 -23.90 11.01 3.55
CA GLY A 13 -22.80 11.12 2.60
C GLY A 13 -21.93 9.90 2.73
N ILE A 14 -21.64 9.21 1.64
CA ILE A 14 -20.78 8.02 1.64
C ILE A 14 -19.66 8.22 0.62
N ASP A 15 -18.41 8.12 1.06
CA ASP A 15 -17.24 8.07 0.19
C ASP A 15 -16.69 6.64 0.15
N VAL A 16 -16.85 5.97 -0.99
CA VAL A 16 -16.33 4.63 -1.26
C VAL A 16 -15.03 4.76 -2.04
N GLY A 17 -13.93 5.00 -1.32
CA GLY A 17 -12.60 5.13 -1.89
C GLY A 17 -11.95 3.79 -2.25
N SER A 18 -10.70 3.86 -2.71
CA SER A 18 -9.88 2.72 -3.16
C SER A 18 -9.29 1.87 -2.03
N THR A 19 -9.21 2.41 -0.81
CA THR A 19 -8.68 1.71 0.38
C THR A 19 -9.66 1.73 1.56
N THR A 20 -10.58 2.69 1.58
CA THR A 20 -11.43 3.01 2.73
C THR A 20 -12.84 3.37 2.30
N VAL A 21 -13.81 3.11 3.17
CA VAL A 21 -15.18 3.63 3.07
C VAL A 21 -15.41 4.56 4.25
N LYS A 22 -15.99 5.72 3.98
CA LYS A 22 -16.38 6.68 5.00
C LYS A 22 -17.85 7.01 4.85
N ALA A 23 -18.49 7.31 5.97
CA ALA A 23 -19.85 7.81 5.96
C ALA A 23 -20.00 8.96 6.96
N VAL A 24 -20.80 9.96 6.59
CA VAL A 24 -21.26 11.03 7.47
C VAL A 24 -22.77 11.12 7.41
N VAL A 25 -23.39 11.50 8.52
CA VAL A 25 -24.81 11.81 8.61
C VAL A 25 -24.93 13.25 9.05
N LEU A 26 -25.58 14.08 8.22
CA LEU A 26 -25.77 15.50 8.48
C LEU A 26 -27.20 15.81 8.91
N ASP A 27 -27.31 16.85 9.74
CA ASP A 27 -28.56 17.59 9.88
C ASP A 27 -28.86 18.35 8.58
N PRO A 28 -30.04 18.18 7.95
CA PRO A 28 -30.36 18.85 6.69
C PRO A 28 -30.54 20.36 6.82
N GLU A 29 -30.77 20.90 8.02
CA GLU A 29 -30.96 22.33 8.24
C GLU A 29 -29.63 23.02 8.60
N SER A 30 -28.90 22.48 9.59
CA SER A 30 -27.65 23.09 10.05
C SER A 30 -26.40 22.62 9.32
N LEU A 31 -26.46 21.48 8.62
CA LEU A 31 -25.31 20.77 8.04
C LEU A 31 -24.32 20.22 9.07
N ASP A 32 -24.65 20.23 10.35
CA ASP A 32 -23.78 19.66 11.39
C ASP A 32 -23.63 18.14 11.19
N ILE A 33 -22.42 17.62 11.41
CA ILE A 33 -22.16 16.19 11.42
C ILE A 33 -22.76 15.59 12.70
N LEU A 34 -23.84 14.83 12.55
CA LEU A 34 -24.52 14.11 13.63
C LEU A 34 -23.85 12.77 13.93
N TRP A 35 -23.25 12.15 12.91
CA TRP A 35 -22.55 10.88 13.02
C TRP A 35 -21.52 10.75 11.90
N SER A 36 -20.41 10.08 12.16
CA SER A 36 -19.40 9.77 11.15
C SER A 36 -18.62 8.52 11.50
N ASP A 37 -18.17 7.78 10.49
CA ASP A 37 -17.24 6.68 10.68
C ASP A 37 -16.33 6.49 9.45
N TYR A 38 -15.11 6.00 9.71
CA TYR A 38 -14.03 5.81 8.75
C TYR A 38 -13.50 4.38 8.89
N GLN A 39 -13.63 3.57 7.83
CA GLN A 39 -13.20 2.18 7.87
C GLN A 39 -12.32 1.80 6.67
N ARG A 40 -11.24 1.05 6.92
CA ARG A 40 -10.52 0.34 5.86
C ARG A 40 -11.39 -0.80 5.35
N HIS A 41 -11.56 -0.88 4.03
CA HIS A 41 -12.49 -1.87 3.47
C HIS A 41 -11.87 -3.23 3.18
N ASN A 42 -10.54 -3.33 3.08
CA ASN A 42 -9.82 -4.59 2.85
C ASN A 42 -10.46 -5.43 1.73
N THR A 43 -10.60 -4.82 0.55
CA THR A 43 -11.29 -5.36 -0.65
C THR A 43 -12.80 -5.65 -0.54
N LYS A 44 -13.45 -5.35 0.60
CA LYS A 44 -14.87 -5.60 0.87
C LYS A 44 -15.72 -4.32 0.88
N GLN A 45 -15.62 -3.51 -0.19
CA GLN A 45 -16.31 -2.20 -0.26
C GLN A 45 -17.83 -2.30 0.00
N PRO A 46 -18.59 -3.21 -0.65
CA PRO A 46 -20.05 -3.26 -0.46
C PRO A 46 -20.44 -3.73 0.94
N GLU A 47 -19.71 -4.69 1.51
CA GLU A 47 -19.91 -5.17 2.88
C GLU A 47 -19.70 -4.04 3.88
N LYS A 48 -18.69 -3.20 3.65
CA LYS A 48 -18.36 -2.08 4.53
C LYS A 48 -19.34 -0.92 4.42
N VAL A 49 -19.85 -0.66 3.22
CA VAL A 49 -21.00 0.25 3.04
C VAL A 49 -22.23 -0.27 3.78
N HIS A 50 -22.49 -1.58 3.72
CA HIS A 50 -23.61 -2.20 4.44
C HIS A 50 -23.47 -2.03 5.96
N GLU A 51 -22.30 -2.37 6.52
CA GLU A 51 -21.99 -2.24 7.94
C GLU A 51 -22.15 -0.79 8.45
N LEU A 52 -21.63 0.18 7.70
CA LEU A 52 -21.79 1.61 8.04
C LEU A 52 -23.26 2.03 8.05
N LEU A 53 -24.05 1.61 7.06
CA LEU A 53 -25.48 1.93 7.02
C LEU A 53 -26.28 1.22 8.12
N GLU A 54 -25.88 0.02 8.54
CA GLU A 54 -26.45 -0.65 9.72
C GLU A 54 -26.13 0.13 11.01
N ALA A 55 -24.91 0.63 11.16
CA ALA A 55 -24.55 1.51 12.27
C ALA A 55 -25.36 2.82 12.25
N VAL A 56 -25.59 3.41 11.07
CA VAL A 56 -26.47 4.59 10.93
C VAL A 56 -27.92 4.24 11.30
N HIS A 57 -28.45 3.09 10.87
CA HIS A 57 -29.77 2.62 11.27
C HIS A 57 -29.93 2.48 12.79
N ALA A 58 -28.89 2.00 13.47
CA ALA A 58 -28.87 1.84 14.92
C ALA A 58 -28.74 3.19 15.64
N ALA A 59 -27.98 4.13 15.08
CA ALA A 59 -27.80 5.47 15.65
C ALA A 59 -29.04 6.37 15.53
N PHE A 60 -29.88 6.14 14.51
CA PHE A 60 -31.11 6.93 14.25
C PHE A 60 -32.35 6.02 14.14
N PRO A 61 -32.73 5.30 15.20
CA PRO A 61 -33.82 4.32 15.15
C PRO A 61 -35.21 4.99 15.07
N ALA A 62 -35.35 6.22 15.58
CA ALA A 62 -36.62 6.96 15.62
C ALA A 62 -36.89 7.82 14.38
N ALA A 63 -35.91 8.00 13.49
CA ALA A 63 -36.06 8.80 12.27
C ALA A 63 -36.67 7.95 11.14
N ASP A 64 -37.65 8.52 10.43
CA ASP A 64 -38.26 7.84 9.28
C ASP A 64 -37.26 7.70 8.13
N ARG A 65 -36.83 6.45 7.89
CA ARG A 65 -35.85 6.10 6.86
C ARG A 65 -36.33 6.36 5.45
N SER A 66 -37.63 6.40 5.21
CA SER A 66 -38.18 6.70 3.88
C SER A 66 -37.93 8.15 3.44
N ALA A 67 -37.65 9.03 4.40
CA ALA A 67 -37.30 10.43 4.18
C ALA A 67 -35.77 10.67 4.15
N TRP A 68 -34.95 9.62 4.34
CA TRP A 68 -33.50 9.76 4.29
C TRP A 68 -33.02 9.93 2.86
N ARG A 69 -32.00 10.77 2.69
CA ARG A 69 -31.36 11.00 1.39
C ARG A 69 -29.89 10.57 1.46
N VAL A 70 -29.44 9.81 0.47
CA VAL A 70 -28.08 9.27 0.39
C VAL A 70 -27.40 9.78 -0.87
N PHE A 71 -26.21 10.35 -0.67
CA PHE A 71 -25.32 10.83 -1.72
C PHE A 71 -24.00 10.10 -1.59
N ILE A 72 -23.53 9.54 -2.69
CA ILE A 72 -22.39 8.64 -2.69
C ILE A 72 -21.32 9.11 -3.69
N THR A 73 -20.07 9.08 -3.29
CA THR A 73 -18.90 9.47 -4.08
C THR A 73 -17.77 8.46 -3.87
N GLY A 74 -16.63 8.67 -4.55
CA GLY A 74 -15.52 7.73 -4.51
C GLY A 74 -15.47 6.79 -5.71
N SER A 75 -14.29 6.24 -5.97
CA SER A 75 -14.02 5.33 -7.09
C SER A 75 -14.82 4.02 -7.05
N GLY A 76 -15.23 3.56 -5.87
CA GLY A 76 -16.05 2.37 -5.67
C GLY A 76 -17.56 2.60 -5.63
N ALA A 77 -18.03 3.84 -5.80
CA ALA A 77 -19.43 4.19 -5.57
C ALA A 77 -20.40 3.77 -6.68
N ALA A 78 -19.98 3.90 -7.93
CA ALA A 78 -20.88 3.74 -9.09
C ALA A 78 -21.62 2.39 -9.11
N PRO A 79 -20.98 1.25 -8.80
CA PRO A 79 -21.68 -0.05 -8.74
C PRO A 79 -22.68 -0.15 -7.58
N LEU A 80 -22.56 0.67 -6.53
CA LEU A 80 -23.35 0.55 -5.29
C LEU A 80 -24.52 1.52 -5.25
N ALA A 81 -24.40 2.68 -5.89
CA ALA A 81 -25.40 3.73 -5.87
C ALA A 81 -26.83 3.24 -6.23
N PRO A 82 -27.03 2.46 -7.32
CA PRO A 82 -28.37 2.03 -7.72
C PRO A 82 -29.06 1.15 -6.68
N HIS A 83 -28.28 0.33 -5.96
CA HIS A 83 -28.79 -0.61 -4.96
C HIS A 83 -29.28 0.08 -3.68
N LEU A 84 -28.79 1.29 -3.42
CA LEU A 84 -29.16 2.10 -2.25
C LEU A 84 -30.21 3.17 -2.56
N GLY A 85 -30.49 3.42 -3.85
CA GLY A 85 -31.23 4.62 -4.27
C GLY A 85 -30.42 5.92 -4.15
N ALA A 86 -29.11 5.80 -3.92
CA ALA A 86 -28.22 6.93 -3.72
C ALA A 86 -27.95 7.67 -5.04
N LYS A 87 -27.73 9.00 -4.95
CA LYS A 87 -27.24 9.77 -6.09
C LYS A 87 -25.71 9.79 -6.07
N PHE A 88 -25.11 9.40 -7.20
CA PHE A 88 -23.66 9.55 -7.38
C PHE A 88 -23.29 11.03 -7.51
N VAL A 89 -22.26 11.46 -6.78
CA VAL A 89 -21.66 12.79 -6.84
C VAL A 89 -20.20 12.64 -7.23
N GLN A 90 -19.74 13.42 -8.20
CA GLN A 90 -18.33 13.39 -8.58
C GLN A 90 -17.46 13.95 -7.44
N GLU A 91 -16.40 13.22 -7.10
CA GLU A 91 -15.62 13.43 -5.88
C GLU A 91 -14.93 14.79 -5.79
N VAL A 92 -14.32 15.26 -6.90
CA VAL A 92 -13.70 16.59 -6.94
C VAL A 92 -14.75 17.66 -6.67
N ASN A 93 -15.93 17.56 -7.30
CA ASN A 93 -17.03 18.48 -7.06
C ASN A 93 -17.52 18.44 -5.61
N ALA A 94 -17.61 17.23 -5.02
CA ALA A 94 -17.96 17.09 -3.61
C ALA A 94 -16.94 17.80 -2.71
N VAL A 95 -15.64 17.52 -2.88
CA VAL A 95 -14.57 18.16 -2.09
C VAL A 95 -14.58 19.68 -2.28
N THR A 96 -14.74 20.18 -3.51
CA THR A 96 -14.88 21.61 -3.80
C THR A 96 -16.01 22.23 -2.98
N LEU A 97 -17.21 21.65 -3.01
CA LEU A 97 -18.37 22.15 -2.28
C LEU A 97 -18.17 22.10 -0.75
N ALA A 98 -17.54 21.05 -0.24
CA ALA A 98 -17.20 20.96 1.18
C ALA A 98 -16.25 22.09 1.61
N VAL A 99 -15.21 22.34 0.81
CA VAL A 99 -14.22 23.38 1.10
C VAL A 99 -14.81 24.78 0.94
N GLU A 100 -15.61 25.05 -0.09
CA GLU A 100 -16.27 26.36 -0.25
C GLU A 100 -17.29 26.63 0.87
N SER A 101 -17.98 25.60 1.34
CA SER A 101 -18.93 25.72 2.45
C SER A 101 -18.27 25.96 3.80
N LEU A 102 -17.13 25.31 4.08
CA LEU A 102 -16.50 25.32 5.41
C LEU A 102 -15.33 26.32 5.51
N HIS A 103 -14.64 26.57 4.41
CA HIS A 103 -13.42 27.40 4.32
C HIS A 103 -13.47 28.29 3.07
N PRO A 104 -14.36 29.29 3.01
CA PRO A 104 -14.56 30.12 1.82
C PRO A 104 -13.30 30.88 1.38
N ASP A 105 -12.37 31.17 2.31
CA ASP A 105 -11.07 31.81 2.07
C ASP A 105 -9.96 30.84 1.62
N CYS A 106 -10.25 29.53 1.54
CA CYS A 106 -9.30 28.52 1.09
C CYS A 106 -8.85 28.80 -0.36
N GLY A 107 -7.55 28.93 -0.56
CA GLY A 107 -6.94 29.19 -1.86
C GLY A 107 -6.51 27.92 -2.59
N SER A 108 -6.22 26.83 -1.87
CA SER A 108 -5.82 25.57 -2.47
C SER A 108 -6.14 24.37 -1.58
N VAL A 109 -6.37 23.22 -2.17
CA VAL A 109 -6.62 21.95 -1.49
C VAL A 109 -5.58 20.95 -1.95
N ILE A 110 -5.03 20.19 -1.02
CA ILE A 110 -4.21 19.01 -1.31
C ILE A 110 -4.85 17.82 -0.61
N GLU A 111 -5.43 16.91 -1.37
CA GLU A 111 -6.01 15.69 -0.86
C GLU A 111 -5.12 14.50 -1.20
N LEU A 112 -4.70 13.74 -0.19
CA LEU A 112 -4.03 12.45 -0.39
C LEU A 112 -5.00 11.32 -0.08
N GLY A 113 -5.39 10.58 -1.12
CA GLY A 113 -6.22 9.40 -1.03
C GLY A 113 -5.43 8.11 -0.87
N GLY A 114 -6.13 6.99 -1.06
CA GLY A 114 -5.54 5.65 -1.01
C GLY A 114 -4.69 5.33 -2.25
N GLN A 115 -5.18 5.64 -3.44
CA GLN A 115 -4.50 5.35 -4.72
C GLN A 115 -4.43 6.55 -5.66
N ASP A 116 -4.97 7.68 -5.22
CA ASP A 116 -5.02 8.93 -5.95
C ASP A 116 -4.60 10.08 -5.02
N ALA A 117 -4.13 11.16 -5.62
CA ALA A 117 -3.88 12.43 -4.97
C ALA A 117 -4.45 13.55 -5.85
N LYS A 118 -4.88 14.64 -5.20
CA LYS A 118 -5.57 15.75 -5.85
C LYS A 118 -5.04 17.07 -5.35
N ILE A 119 -4.91 18.01 -6.28
CA ILE A 119 -4.76 19.41 -5.96
C ILE A 119 -5.92 20.17 -6.60
N ILE A 120 -6.62 20.98 -5.81
CA ILE A 120 -7.64 21.91 -6.32
C ILE A 120 -7.13 23.31 -6.01
N MET A 121 -6.92 24.13 -7.03
CA MET A 121 -6.57 25.53 -6.84
C MET A 121 -7.79 26.39 -7.12
N PHE A 122 -8.05 27.33 -6.24
CA PHE A 122 -9.11 28.29 -6.45
C PHE A 122 -8.53 29.57 -7.05
N THR A 123 -9.12 29.98 -8.16
CA THR A 123 -8.77 31.21 -8.88
C THR A 123 -10.02 32.06 -9.03
N GLU A 124 -9.86 33.35 -9.29
CA GLU A 124 -11.00 34.23 -9.60
C GLU A 124 -11.15 34.38 -11.11
N ASP A 125 -12.39 34.34 -11.59
CA ASP A 125 -12.74 34.76 -12.94
C ASP A 125 -12.43 36.25 -13.10
N LYS A 126 -11.73 36.61 -14.18
CA LYS A 126 -11.30 38.01 -14.41
C LYS A 126 -12.45 38.93 -14.81
N GLU A 127 -13.54 38.39 -15.33
CA GLU A 127 -14.71 39.14 -15.81
C GLU A 127 -15.81 39.19 -14.76
N THR A 128 -16.09 38.07 -14.09
CA THR A 128 -17.20 37.98 -13.11
C THR A 128 -16.75 38.12 -11.66
N GLY A 129 -15.47 37.87 -11.36
CA GLY A 129 -14.96 37.79 -9.99
C GLY A 129 -15.35 36.49 -9.26
N ASP A 130 -16.00 35.55 -9.94
CA ASP A 130 -16.44 34.30 -9.32
C ASP A 130 -15.26 33.37 -9.06
N LYS A 131 -15.36 32.57 -7.99
CA LYS A 131 -14.36 31.56 -7.64
C LYS A 131 -14.46 30.37 -8.62
N ILE A 132 -13.36 30.06 -9.28
CA ILE A 132 -13.19 28.92 -10.19
C ILE A 132 -12.27 27.90 -9.55
N ALA A 133 -12.76 26.67 -9.37
CA ALA A 133 -11.96 25.53 -8.98
C ALA A 133 -11.21 24.94 -10.19
N VAL A 134 -9.89 24.86 -10.10
CA VAL A 134 -9.00 24.27 -11.11
C VAL A 134 -8.38 22.98 -10.54
N PRO A 135 -9.02 21.81 -10.78
CA PRO A 135 -8.55 20.55 -10.23
C PRO A 135 -7.46 19.89 -11.09
N SER A 136 -6.55 19.18 -10.43
CA SER A 136 -5.52 18.33 -11.00
C SER A 136 -5.43 17.05 -10.17
N MET A 137 -5.42 15.89 -10.83
CA MET A 137 -5.44 14.59 -10.19
C MET A 137 -4.47 13.62 -10.88
N ASN A 138 -3.90 12.69 -10.11
CA ASN A 138 -3.28 11.47 -10.62
C ASN A 138 -4.13 10.24 -10.23
N ASP A 139 -5.03 9.83 -11.11
CA ASP A 139 -5.92 8.69 -10.89
C ASP A 139 -5.34 7.35 -11.38
N LYS A 140 -4.31 7.40 -12.25
CA LYS A 140 -3.73 6.19 -12.89
C LYS A 140 -2.54 5.60 -12.15
N CYS A 141 -1.96 6.29 -11.17
CA CYS A 141 -0.73 5.87 -10.51
C CYS A 141 -0.79 6.11 -9.01
N ALA A 142 -0.68 5.02 -8.23
CA ALA A 142 -0.66 5.07 -6.76
C ALA A 142 0.63 5.67 -6.17
N SER A 143 1.56 6.13 -7.01
CA SER A 143 2.82 6.74 -6.55
C SER A 143 2.54 8.07 -5.85
N GLY A 144 3.14 8.26 -4.67
CA GLY A 144 2.94 9.47 -3.88
C GLY A 144 1.58 9.55 -3.17
N THR A 145 0.90 8.41 -2.97
CA THR A 145 -0.42 8.31 -2.32
C THR A 145 -0.36 7.41 -1.07
N GLY A 146 -1.47 7.30 -0.34
CA GLY A 146 -1.57 6.49 0.88
C GLY A 146 -1.15 5.03 0.70
N ALA A 147 -1.40 4.39 -0.45
CA ALA A 147 -1.00 3.02 -0.69
C ALA A 147 0.53 2.85 -0.78
N THR A 148 1.25 3.85 -1.33
CA THR A 148 2.72 3.82 -1.32
C THR A 148 3.24 3.99 0.11
N ILE A 149 2.63 4.91 0.88
CA ILE A 149 2.99 5.13 2.29
C ILE A 149 2.77 3.86 3.10
N ASP A 150 1.59 3.23 3.00
CA ASP A 150 1.24 1.99 3.71
C ASP A 150 2.27 0.89 3.47
N LYS A 151 2.65 0.65 2.20
CA LYS A 151 3.64 -0.37 1.86
C LYS A 151 5.02 -0.05 2.40
N CYS A 152 5.46 1.21 2.26
CA CYS A 152 6.77 1.62 2.77
C CYS A 152 6.82 1.52 4.30
N MET A 153 5.75 1.88 5.01
CA MET A 153 5.66 1.73 6.48
C MET A 153 5.80 0.26 6.90
N ILE A 154 5.18 -0.69 6.18
CA ILE A 154 5.37 -2.13 6.41
C ILE A 154 6.85 -2.52 6.26
N LYS A 155 7.57 -1.96 5.27
CA LYS A 155 8.99 -2.26 5.04
C LYS A 155 9.93 -1.66 6.08
N VAL A 156 9.57 -0.49 6.61
CA VAL A 156 10.30 0.12 7.72
C VAL A 156 10.18 -0.72 8.99
N GLY A 157 9.13 -1.53 9.12
CA GLY A 157 8.96 -2.45 10.25
C GLY A 157 8.63 -1.73 11.57
N LEU A 158 8.15 -0.49 11.49
CA LEU A 158 7.73 0.29 12.65
C LEU A 158 6.26 -0.04 13.00
N GLU A 159 5.99 -0.23 14.29
CA GLU A 159 4.61 -0.43 14.76
C GLU A 159 3.72 0.76 14.40
N PRO A 160 2.46 0.56 13.98
CA PRO A 160 1.57 1.65 13.56
C PRO A 160 1.40 2.76 14.60
N SER A 161 1.37 2.40 15.89
CA SER A 161 1.30 3.38 16.98
C SER A 161 2.52 4.29 17.04
N LYS A 162 3.70 3.77 16.68
CA LYS A 162 4.95 4.52 16.63
C LYS A 162 5.06 5.40 15.40
N VAL A 163 4.40 5.05 14.30
CA VAL A 163 4.39 5.89 13.09
C VAL A 163 3.73 7.23 13.40
N ALA A 164 2.63 7.22 14.17
CA ALA A 164 1.92 8.44 14.57
C ALA A 164 2.76 9.36 15.47
N GLU A 165 3.76 8.81 16.16
CA GLU A 165 4.69 9.56 17.04
C GLU A 165 5.90 10.13 16.28
N VAL A 166 6.09 9.78 14.99
CA VAL A 166 7.24 10.27 14.22
C VAL A 166 7.14 11.79 14.06
N ALA A 167 8.20 12.47 14.48
CA ALA A 167 8.37 13.89 14.24
C ALA A 167 9.08 14.13 12.90
N TRP A 168 8.70 15.22 12.24
CA TRP A 168 9.42 15.69 11.07
C TRP A 168 10.82 16.18 11.45
N ASP A 169 11.83 15.66 10.75
CA ASP A 169 13.23 16.02 10.91
C ASP A 169 13.90 15.93 9.53
N ASP A 170 14.31 17.08 9.01
CA ASP A 170 14.96 17.24 7.71
C ASP A 170 16.50 17.26 7.79
N SER A 171 17.07 17.05 8.97
CA SER A 171 18.54 17.09 9.17
C SER A 171 19.29 15.97 8.45
N LYS A 172 18.61 14.83 8.21
CA LYS A 172 19.14 13.65 7.52
C LYS A 172 18.09 13.02 6.62
N LEU A 173 17.96 13.58 5.43
CA LEU A 173 17.13 13.03 4.37
C LEU A 173 17.98 12.18 3.42
N HIS A 174 17.46 11.00 3.11
CA HIS A 174 18.05 10.05 2.17
C HIS A 174 17.28 10.08 0.85
N HIS A 175 17.94 9.72 -0.25
CA HIS A 175 17.26 9.70 -1.55
C HIS A 175 16.17 8.62 -1.59
N VAL A 176 14.96 9.00 -2.02
CA VAL A 176 13.84 8.10 -2.30
C VAL A 176 13.17 8.51 -3.61
N ALA A 177 13.09 7.61 -4.57
CA ALA A 177 12.48 7.84 -5.88
C ALA A 177 10.94 7.74 -5.82
N ALA A 178 10.26 8.80 -5.36
CA ALA A 178 8.80 8.83 -5.19
C ALA A 178 7.97 8.95 -6.48
N LYS A 179 8.59 8.95 -7.67
CA LYS A 179 7.87 8.98 -8.96
C LYS A 179 7.16 7.66 -9.27
N CYS A 180 7.70 6.54 -8.80
CA CYS A 180 7.06 5.23 -8.87
C CYS A 180 7.03 4.62 -7.46
N GLY A 181 5.86 4.16 -7.00
CA GLY A 181 5.73 3.53 -5.68
C GLY A 181 6.63 2.31 -5.53
N VAL A 182 6.89 1.58 -6.61
CA VAL A 182 7.81 0.43 -6.62
C VAL A 182 9.25 0.85 -6.34
N PHE A 183 9.72 1.92 -6.98
CA PHE A 183 11.08 2.41 -6.74
C PHE A 183 11.21 2.98 -5.33
N ALA A 184 10.20 3.71 -4.85
CA ALA A 184 10.16 4.14 -3.46
C ALA A 184 10.26 2.94 -2.50
N GLU A 185 9.47 1.88 -2.71
CA GLU A 185 9.56 0.65 -1.91
C GLU A 185 10.98 0.03 -1.94
N THR A 186 11.61 -0.04 -3.11
CA THR A 186 12.98 -0.56 -3.26
C THR A 186 14.00 0.30 -2.49
N ASP A 187 13.94 1.62 -2.63
CA ASP A 187 14.84 2.53 -1.93
C ASP A 187 14.68 2.41 -0.40
N ILE A 188 13.44 2.35 0.08
CA ILE A 188 13.13 2.17 1.51
C ILE A 188 13.74 0.86 2.04
N VAL A 189 13.63 -0.25 1.30
CA VAL A 189 14.27 -1.52 1.72
C VAL A 189 15.79 -1.40 1.79
N ASN A 190 16.41 -0.75 0.81
CA ASN A 190 17.87 -0.56 0.80
C ASN A 190 18.34 0.31 1.97
N LEU A 191 17.59 1.36 2.32
CA LEU A 191 17.88 2.21 3.48
C LEU A 191 17.79 1.40 4.79
N VAL A 192 16.71 0.63 4.98
CA VAL A 192 16.54 -0.23 6.16
C VAL A 192 17.69 -1.24 6.27
N LYS A 193 18.06 -1.90 5.16
CA LYS A 193 19.16 -2.88 5.14
C LYS A 193 20.53 -2.27 5.43
N SER A 194 20.72 -1.01 5.03
CA SER A 194 21.93 -0.24 5.33
C SER A 194 21.98 0.21 6.80
N GLY A 195 20.96 -0.12 7.60
CA GLY A 195 20.90 0.23 9.02
C GLY A 195 20.43 1.66 9.28
N ILE A 196 19.82 2.33 8.31
CA ILE A 196 19.28 3.67 8.49
C ILE A 196 18.08 3.61 9.46
N PRO A 197 18.02 4.49 10.49
CA PRO A 197 16.93 4.50 11.45
C PRO A 197 15.57 4.74 10.79
N ALA A 198 14.54 4.04 11.27
CA ALA A 198 13.18 4.10 10.74
C ALA A 198 12.60 5.52 10.59
N HIS A 199 12.85 6.41 11.54
CA HIS A 199 12.37 7.80 11.49
C HIS A 199 13.03 8.60 10.35
N GLU A 200 14.34 8.43 10.11
CA GLU A 200 15.03 9.06 8.97
C GLU A 200 14.46 8.55 7.64
N VAL A 201 14.18 7.24 7.55
CA VAL A 201 13.57 6.62 6.37
C VAL A 201 12.16 7.16 6.11
N LEU A 202 11.33 7.32 7.15
CA LEU A 202 9.97 7.87 7.00
C LEU A 202 9.96 9.36 6.66
N ASN A 203 10.87 10.16 7.23
CA ASN A 203 11.01 11.57 6.84
C ASN A 203 11.50 11.70 5.39
N SER A 204 12.44 10.85 4.95
CA SER A 204 12.88 10.78 3.56
C SER A 204 11.73 10.44 2.60
N LEU A 205 10.85 9.52 3.01
CA LEU A 205 9.65 9.17 2.24
C LEU A 205 8.66 10.34 2.15
N ALA A 206 8.36 11.00 3.29
CA ALA A 206 7.46 12.16 3.30
C ALA A 206 7.98 13.26 2.38
N ASP A 207 9.27 13.58 2.48
CA ASP A 207 9.91 14.59 1.64
C ASP A 207 9.71 14.31 0.14
N ALA A 208 10.05 13.09 -0.27
CA ALA A 208 9.95 12.66 -1.65
C ALA A 208 8.50 12.69 -2.16
N ILE A 209 7.52 12.27 -1.33
CA ILE A 209 6.09 12.30 -1.68
C ILE A 209 5.58 13.72 -1.81
N VAL A 210 5.92 14.60 -0.86
CA VAL A 210 5.47 16.01 -0.86
C VAL A 210 6.02 16.73 -2.08
N LEU A 211 7.34 16.65 -2.32
CA LEU A 211 7.98 17.30 -3.47
C LEU A 211 7.45 16.75 -4.80
N GLN A 212 7.21 15.44 -4.90
CA GLN A 212 6.62 14.82 -6.09
C GLN A 212 5.22 15.35 -6.37
N ASN A 213 4.37 15.46 -5.35
CA ASN A 213 3.02 16.02 -5.51
C ASN A 213 3.07 17.50 -5.91
N LEU A 214 3.93 18.31 -5.27
CA LEU A 214 4.11 19.73 -5.62
C LEU A 214 4.65 19.91 -7.04
N SER A 215 5.55 19.05 -7.50
CA SER A 215 6.10 19.12 -8.86
C SER A 215 5.09 18.71 -9.92
N VAL A 216 4.36 17.59 -9.71
CA VAL A 216 3.51 16.99 -10.74
C VAL A 216 2.09 17.54 -10.75
N LEU A 217 1.44 17.62 -9.59
CA LEU A 217 0.00 17.93 -9.54
C LEU A 217 -0.28 19.42 -9.69
N THR A 218 0.67 20.29 -9.38
CA THR A 218 0.49 21.74 -9.61
C THR A 218 0.49 22.10 -11.10
N ARG A 219 1.04 21.25 -11.97
CA ARG A 219 1.13 21.45 -13.43
C ARG A 219 1.67 22.84 -13.83
N GLY A 220 2.68 23.30 -13.10
CA GLY A 220 3.30 24.61 -13.34
C GLY A 220 2.55 25.80 -12.73
N ASN A 221 1.40 25.60 -12.10
CA ASN A 221 0.71 26.64 -11.33
C ASN A 221 1.30 26.75 -9.92
N THR A 222 1.14 27.90 -9.28
CA THR A 222 1.57 28.11 -7.89
C THR A 222 0.35 28.02 -6.97
N LEU A 223 0.44 27.17 -5.94
CA LEU A 223 -0.58 27.07 -4.91
C LEU A 223 -0.83 28.43 -4.27
N LYS A 224 -2.09 28.73 -3.97
CA LYS A 224 -2.45 29.93 -3.22
C LYS A 224 -2.42 29.62 -1.73
N HIS A 225 -2.08 30.61 -0.91
CA HIS A 225 -2.08 30.47 0.55
C HIS A 225 -3.48 30.12 1.07
N LYS A 226 -3.59 29.68 2.34
CA LYS A 226 -4.75 28.94 2.87
C LYS A 226 -4.92 27.60 2.14
N VAL A 227 -3.88 26.78 2.24
CA VAL A 227 -3.81 25.41 1.72
C VAL A 227 -4.48 24.45 2.72
N CYS A 228 -5.57 23.82 2.31
CA CYS A 228 -6.30 22.83 3.08
C CYS A 228 -5.79 21.41 2.74
N LEU A 229 -5.26 20.72 3.75
CA LEU A 229 -4.73 19.37 3.64
C LEU A 229 -5.83 18.35 4.02
N LEU A 230 -6.22 17.51 3.06
CA LEU A 230 -7.31 16.54 3.20
C LEU A 230 -6.86 15.09 2.98
N GLY A 231 -7.72 14.16 3.38
CA GLY A 231 -7.51 12.72 3.17
C GLY A 231 -6.74 12.04 4.32
N GLY A 232 -6.81 10.70 4.35
CA GLY A 232 -6.33 9.88 5.47
C GLY A 232 -4.86 10.14 5.85
N PRO A 233 -3.89 10.07 4.91
CA PRO A 233 -2.48 10.35 5.19
C PRO A 233 -2.26 11.72 5.84
N ASN A 234 -2.86 12.78 5.28
CA ASN A 234 -2.73 14.13 5.85
C ASN A 234 -3.43 14.26 7.21
N THR A 235 -4.46 13.44 7.49
CA THR A 235 -5.19 13.45 8.76
C THR A 235 -4.36 12.80 9.87
N TYR A 236 -3.75 11.65 9.59
CA TYR A 236 -3.18 10.78 10.63
C TYR A 236 -1.65 10.82 10.75
N LEU A 237 -0.93 11.40 9.77
CA LEU A 237 0.54 11.41 9.76
C LEU A 237 1.08 12.82 10.04
N GLY A 238 1.42 13.10 11.30
CA GLY A 238 1.92 14.41 11.74
C GLY A 238 3.20 14.87 11.02
N PHE A 239 4.18 13.97 10.85
CA PHE A 239 5.41 14.29 10.11
C PHE A 239 5.15 14.70 8.66
N LEU A 240 4.14 14.12 8.01
CA LEU A 240 3.75 14.49 6.64
C LEU A 240 3.15 15.90 6.60
N GLN A 241 2.32 16.26 7.58
CA GLN A 241 1.76 17.61 7.71
C GLN A 241 2.88 18.65 7.90
N SER A 242 3.85 18.36 8.77
CA SER A 242 5.00 19.24 8.99
C SER A 242 5.87 19.36 7.74
N CYS A 243 6.08 18.28 7.00
CA CYS A 243 6.76 18.31 5.69
C CYS A 243 6.05 19.25 4.70
N TRP A 244 4.72 19.19 4.59
CA TRP A 244 3.94 20.12 3.77
C TRP A 244 4.14 21.58 4.18
N ARG A 245 4.10 21.84 5.50
CA ARG A 245 4.29 23.18 6.08
C ARG A 245 5.68 23.74 5.82
N GLN A 246 6.70 22.89 5.65
CA GLN A 246 8.03 23.35 5.25
C GLN A 246 8.16 23.54 3.74
N ARG A 247 7.76 22.55 2.93
CA ARG A 247 8.01 22.54 1.48
C ARG A 247 7.15 23.51 0.69
N ILE A 248 5.92 23.80 1.12
CA ILE A 248 5.05 24.76 0.43
C ILE A 248 5.65 26.18 0.46
N PRO A 249 6.07 26.74 1.61
CA PRO A 249 6.78 28.02 1.65
C PRO A 249 8.04 28.10 0.80
N GLU A 250 8.84 27.02 0.74
CA GLU A 250 10.03 26.95 -0.11
C GLU A 250 9.65 27.09 -1.59
N VAL A 251 8.61 26.37 -2.04
CA VAL A 251 8.08 26.50 -3.41
C VAL A 251 7.50 27.89 -3.68
N TRP A 252 6.82 28.50 -2.70
CA TRP A 252 6.36 29.88 -2.83
C TRP A 252 7.52 30.87 -3.01
N ALA A 253 8.59 30.71 -2.24
CA ALA A 253 9.78 31.54 -2.35
C ALA A 253 10.49 31.36 -3.70
N GLU A 254 10.67 30.11 -4.15
CA GLU A 254 11.25 29.78 -5.46
C GLU A 254 10.47 30.44 -6.61
N ARG A 255 9.14 30.45 -6.51
CA ARG A 255 8.24 31.00 -7.53
C ARG A 255 7.93 32.49 -7.36
N GLY A 256 8.51 33.16 -6.37
CA GLY A 256 8.25 34.56 -6.08
C GLY A 256 6.78 34.87 -5.76
N TYR A 257 6.04 33.92 -5.18
CA TYR A 257 4.67 34.14 -4.74
C TYR A 257 4.66 34.90 -3.42
N ASP A 258 3.95 36.03 -3.39
CA ASP A 258 3.79 36.83 -2.18
C ASP A 258 2.70 36.21 -1.30
N TRP A 259 3.10 35.71 -0.14
CA TRP A 259 2.24 35.08 0.85
C TRP A 259 2.44 35.76 2.21
N PRO A 260 1.41 35.79 3.07
CA PRO A 260 1.44 36.55 4.33
C PRO A 260 2.38 35.90 5.36
N LYS A 261 3.65 36.32 5.38
CA LYS A 261 4.71 35.76 6.26
C LYS A 261 4.53 36.06 7.75
N ASP A 262 3.65 36.99 8.07
CA ASP A 262 3.28 37.40 9.43
C ASP A 262 2.20 36.49 10.04
N VAL A 263 1.56 35.64 9.24
CA VAL A 263 0.57 34.65 9.69
C VAL A 263 1.28 33.32 10.01
N PRO A 264 0.95 32.66 11.14
CA PRO A 264 1.49 31.33 11.45
C PRO A 264 1.28 30.33 10.32
N ILE A 265 2.30 29.51 10.04
CA ILE A 265 2.25 28.57 8.90
C ILE A 265 1.14 27.54 9.05
N GLU A 266 0.77 27.18 10.27
CA GLU A 266 -0.32 26.27 10.61
C GLU A 266 -1.69 26.81 10.23
N GLU A 267 -1.84 28.14 10.12
CA GLU A 267 -3.07 28.79 9.64
C GLU A 267 -3.10 28.93 8.11
N LEU A 268 -1.93 28.90 7.47
CA LEU A 268 -1.78 28.99 6.01
C LEU A 268 -1.75 27.63 5.33
N VAL A 269 -1.29 26.59 6.02
CA VAL A 269 -1.25 25.19 5.58
C VAL A 269 -1.81 24.35 6.72
N PHE A 270 -3.11 24.10 6.66
CA PHE A 270 -3.89 23.56 7.77
C PHE A 270 -4.53 22.22 7.41
N VAL A 271 -4.75 21.39 8.44
CA VAL A 271 -5.56 20.18 8.37
C VAL A 271 -6.84 20.50 9.13
N PRO A 272 -8.01 20.59 8.48
CA PRO A 272 -9.24 20.90 9.19
C PRO A 272 -9.69 19.71 10.05
N GLU A 273 -10.55 20.00 11.03
CA GLU A 273 -11.27 18.94 11.73
C GLU A 273 -12.02 18.07 10.71
N ASN A 274 -12.03 16.75 10.94
CA ASN A 274 -12.72 15.80 10.06
C ASN A 274 -12.21 15.79 8.60
N SER A 275 -10.94 16.14 8.36
CA SER A 275 -10.28 16.18 7.04
C SER A 275 -10.41 14.92 6.19
N GLN A 276 -10.69 13.76 6.80
CA GLN A 276 -10.95 12.49 6.15
C GLN A 276 -12.36 12.32 5.57
N TYR A 277 -13.30 13.23 5.88
CA TYR A 277 -14.72 13.13 5.54
C TYR A 277 -15.21 14.14 4.48
N TYR A 278 -14.33 14.99 3.94
CA TYR A 278 -14.72 16.12 3.08
C TYR A 278 -15.46 15.69 1.81
N ALA A 279 -15.05 14.60 1.16
CA ALA A 279 -15.76 14.07 -0.01
C ALA A 279 -17.18 13.60 0.35
N ALA A 280 -17.35 12.90 1.49
CA ALA A 280 -18.66 12.44 1.95
C ALA A 280 -19.56 13.62 2.38
N TYR A 281 -19.01 14.58 3.13
CA TYR A 281 -19.70 15.81 3.53
C TYR A 281 -20.15 16.62 2.30
N GLY A 282 -19.24 16.84 1.36
CA GLY A 282 -19.52 17.56 0.13
C GLY A 282 -20.58 16.91 -0.75
N ALA A 283 -20.67 15.58 -0.73
CA ALA A 283 -21.75 14.86 -1.41
C ALA A 283 -23.12 15.19 -0.79
N CYS A 284 -23.21 15.35 0.53
CA CYS A 284 -24.42 15.84 1.19
C CYS A 284 -24.74 17.28 0.80
N VAL A 285 -23.74 18.18 0.83
CA VAL A 285 -23.92 19.60 0.46
C VAL A 285 -24.45 19.72 -0.96
N PHE A 286 -23.87 18.96 -1.90
CA PHE A 286 -24.39 18.85 -3.26
C PHE A 286 -25.87 18.42 -3.27
N GLY A 287 -26.20 17.40 -2.46
CA GLY A 287 -27.55 16.92 -2.30
C GLY A 287 -28.55 17.94 -1.75
N MET A 288 -28.11 18.91 -0.94
CA MET A 288 -28.98 19.96 -0.42
C MET A 288 -29.46 20.93 -1.50
N GLY A 289 -28.70 21.11 -2.58
CA GLY A 289 -29.13 21.87 -3.77
C GLY A 289 -30.07 21.09 -4.70
N GLU A 290 -30.25 19.79 -4.48
CA GLU A 290 -31.08 18.93 -5.31
C GLU A 290 -32.53 18.85 -4.83
N SER A 291 -33.43 18.45 -5.72
CA SER A 291 -34.83 18.14 -5.36
C SER A 291 -34.91 17.21 -4.16
N ALA A 292 -35.88 17.44 -3.27
CA ALA A 292 -36.13 16.60 -2.10
C ALA A 292 -36.41 15.12 -2.43
N LYS A 293 -36.75 14.82 -3.69
CA LYS A 293 -36.96 13.44 -4.20
C LYS A 293 -35.67 12.76 -4.68
N THR A 294 -34.57 13.49 -4.78
CA THR A 294 -33.28 12.99 -5.24
C THR A 294 -32.56 12.27 -4.11
N GLY A 295 -31.99 11.10 -4.41
CA GLY A 295 -31.17 10.32 -3.48
C GLY A 295 -31.99 9.61 -2.39
N LEU A 296 -33.31 9.44 -2.55
CA LEU A 296 -34.13 8.77 -1.54
C LEU A 296 -33.62 7.35 -1.26
N TYR A 297 -33.33 7.09 0.00
CA TYR A 297 -32.76 5.84 0.46
C TYR A 297 -33.76 4.70 0.31
N LYS A 298 -33.32 3.58 -0.28
CA LYS A 298 -34.16 2.40 -0.56
C LYS A 298 -33.99 1.26 0.43
N GLY A 299 -33.22 1.43 1.50
CA GLY A 299 -32.88 0.35 2.43
C GLY A 299 -31.68 -0.48 1.97
N LEU A 300 -31.38 -1.54 2.73
CA LEU A 300 -30.22 -2.41 2.52
C LEU A 300 -30.46 -3.60 1.59
N GLU A 301 -31.72 -3.98 1.37
CA GLU A 301 -32.09 -5.22 0.66
C GLU A 301 -31.43 -5.32 -0.73
N GLY A 302 -31.43 -4.22 -1.49
CA GLY A 302 -30.78 -4.16 -2.80
C GLY A 302 -29.27 -4.41 -2.74
N LEU A 303 -28.59 -3.88 -1.71
CA LEU A 303 -27.16 -4.08 -1.49
C LEU A 303 -26.87 -5.51 -1.01
N THR A 304 -27.69 -6.06 -0.10
CA THR A 304 -27.60 -7.46 0.34
C THR A 304 -27.72 -8.43 -0.84
N ARG A 305 -28.66 -8.18 -1.75
CA ARG A 305 -28.81 -8.98 -2.98
C ARG A 305 -27.61 -8.86 -3.90
N TYR A 306 -27.06 -7.65 -4.06
CA TYR A 306 -25.86 -7.41 -4.87
C TYR A 306 -24.67 -8.24 -4.37
N MET A 307 -24.44 -8.27 -3.05
CA MET A 307 -23.36 -9.03 -2.42
C MET A 307 -23.52 -10.55 -2.59
N THR A 308 -24.74 -11.07 -2.42
CA THR A 308 -25.01 -12.52 -2.39
C THR A 308 -25.12 -13.16 -3.77
N THR A 309 -25.73 -12.47 -4.74
CA THR A 309 -26.10 -13.04 -6.05
C THR A 309 -25.63 -12.21 -7.24
N GLY A 310 -25.61 -10.87 -7.11
CA GLY A 310 -25.33 -9.95 -8.21
C GLY A 310 -23.89 -10.01 -8.74
N ARG A 311 -22.90 -10.23 -7.87
CA ARG A 311 -21.48 -10.28 -8.28
C ARG A 311 -21.17 -11.43 -9.24
N LYS A 312 -21.67 -12.65 -8.94
CA LYS A 312 -21.39 -13.85 -9.74
C LYS A 312 -22.00 -13.77 -11.14
N ALA A 313 -23.24 -13.26 -11.25
CA ALA A 313 -23.92 -13.11 -12.53
C ALA A 313 -23.17 -12.15 -13.47
N ARG A 314 -22.74 -10.98 -12.96
CA ARG A 314 -22.01 -9.99 -13.78
C ARG A 314 -20.62 -10.48 -14.21
N LEU A 315 -19.92 -11.20 -13.34
CA LEU A 315 -18.61 -11.78 -13.66
C LEU A 315 -18.74 -12.92 -14.69
N ALA A 316 -19.80 -13.72 -14.62
CA ALA A 316 -20.07 -14.78 -15.59
C ALA A 316 -20.34 -14.24 -17.00
N GLU A 317 -20.95 -13.06 -17.13
CA GLU A 317 -21.21 -12.41 -18.43
C GLU A 317 -19.93 -11.97 -19.17
N THR A 318 -18.81 -11.81 -18.46
CA THR A 318 -17.53 -11.32 -19.01
C THR A 318 -16.40 -12.35 -18.96
N ALA A 319 -16.66 -13.57 -18.46
CA ALA A 319 -15.66 -14.62 -18.35
C ALA A 319 -15.39 -15.30 -19.72
N GLY A 320 -14.11 -15.55 -20.01
CA GLY A 320 -13.69 -16.39 -21.14
C GLY A 320 -13.91 -17.89 -20.88
N PRO A 321 -13.62 -18.76 -21.88
CA PRO A 321 -13.67 -20.20 -21.68
C PRO A 321 -12.66 -20.65 -20.59
N PRO A 322 -12.91 -21.78 -19.92
CA PRO A 322 -12.00 -22.29 -18.90
C PRO A 322 -10.66 -22.73 -19.53
N LEU A 323 -9.59 -22.74 -18.73
CA LEU A 323 -8.26 -23.20 -19.18
C LEU A 323 -8.18 -24.73 -19.36
N VAL A 324 -9.07 -25.47 -18.70
CA VAL A 324 -9.22 -26.92 -18.76
C VAL A 324 -10.71 -27.26 -18.74
N ASP A 325 -11.09 -28.36 -19.39
CA ASP A 325 -12.50 -28.74 -19.51
C ASP A 325 -12.99 -29.55 -18.29
N THR A 326 -12.07 -30.17 -17.56
CA THR A 326 -12.39 -31.03 -16.41
C THR A 326 -11.45 -30.82 -15.22
N LEU A 327 -11.90 -31.22 -14.03
CA LEU A 327 -11.06 -31.23 -12.83
C LEU A 327 -9.92 -32.25 -12.93
N ASP A 328 -10.15 -33.38 -13.59
CA ASP A 328 -9.13 -34.43 -13.78
C ASP A 328 -7.92 -33.90 -14.57
N GLU A 329 -8.16 -33.05 -15.59
CA GLU A 329 -7.09 -32.35 -16.32
C GLU A 329 -6.30 -31.39 -15.44
N ALA A 330 -7.00 -30.67 -14.55
CA ALA A 330 -6.36 -29.78 -13.58
C ALA A 330 -5.47 -30.55 -12.60
N ASP A 331 -5.96 -31.68 -12.09
CA ASP A 331 -5.23 -32.53 -11.15
C ASP A 331 -4.02 -33.17 -11.81
N ALA A 332 -4.16 -33.67 -13.04
CA ALA A 332 -3.05 -34.22 -13.81
C ALA A 332 -1.95 -33.19 -14.07
N PHE A 333 -2.33 -31.95 -14.39
CA PHE A 333 -1.38 -30.84 -14.53
C PHE A 333 -0.68 -30.53 -13.20
N ALA A 334 -1.42 -30.46 -12.09
CA ALA A 334 -0.86 -30.20 -10.77
C ALA A 334 0.12 -31.30 -10.31
N GLU A 335 -0.15 -32.57 -10.63
CA GLU A 335 0.75 -33.69 -10.36
C GLU A 335 2.03 -33.61 -11.22
N LEU A 336 1.91 -33.30 -12.51
CA LEU A 336 3.05 -33.21 -13.42
C LEU A 336 4.08 -32.18 -12.97
N TYR A 337 3.63 -31.06 -12.38
CA TYR A 337 4.50 -29.97 -11.92
C TYR A 337 4.72 -29.96 -10.40
N ARG A 338 4.36 -31.04 -9.69
CA ARG A 338 4.56 -31.13 -8.24
C ARG A 338 6.04 -31.15 -7.89
N ILE A 339 6.46 -30.21 -7.05
CA ILE A 339 7.83 -30.14 -6.54
C ILE A 339 8.10 -31.34 -5.61
N PRO A 340 9.18 -32.12 -5.82
CA PRO A 340 9.54 -33.21 -4.92
C PRO A 340 9.81 -32.73 -3.49
N LYS A 341 9.33 -33.49 -2.49
CA LYS A 341 9.57 -33.16 -1.09
C LYS A 341 11.04 -33.40 -0.73
N PHE A 342 11.72 -32.36 -0.26
CA PHE A 342 13.07 -32.49 0.29
C PHE A 342 13.06 -33.29 1.60
N THR A 343 14.00 -34.22 1.73
CA THR A 343 14.25 -34.97 2.96
C THR A 343 15.68 -34.67 3.43
N PRO A 344 15.87 -34.07 4.61
CA PRO A 344 17.20 -33.84 5.17
C PRO A 344 18.03 -35.13 5.30
N MET A 345 19.35 -35.01 5.20
CA MET A 345 20.26 -36.13 5.37
C MET A 345 20.17 -36.71 6.78
N LYS A 346 19.96 -38.02 6.91
CA LYS A 346 19.95 -38.68 8.22
C LYS A 346 21.37 -38.76 8.77
N LEU A 347 21.60 -38.07 9.88
CA LEU A 347 22.88 -38.07 10.58
C LEU A 347 22.88 -39.14 11.68
N VAL A 348 24.08 -39.64 12.01
CA VAL A 348 24.27 -40.59 13.12
C VAL A 348 25.08 -39.95 14.25
N PRO A 349 24.83 -40.31 15.52
CA PRO A 349 25.62 -39.81 16.64
C PRO A 349 27.12 -40.10 16.47
N GLY A 350 27.96 -39.11 16.74
CA GLY A 350 29.41 -39.16 16.55
C GLY A 350 29.88 -38.99 15.10
N GLN A 351 28.98 -38.84 14.13
CA GLN A 351 29.36 -38.50 12.76
C GLN A 351 30.01 -37.12 12.72
N LYS A 352 31.12 -37.00 11.99
CA LYS A 352 31.72 -35.72 11.68
C LYS A 352 31.19 -35.22 10.34
N VAL A 353 30.38 -34.17 10.36
CA VAL A 353 29.81 -33.52 9.18
C VAL A 353 30.73 -32.38 8.78
N ARG A 354 31.47 -32.57 7.68
CA ARG A 354 32.29 -31.55 7.04
C ARG A 354 31.50 -30.93 5.91
N ALA A 355 31.26 -29.63 5.96
CA ALA A 355 30.32 -28.98 5.06
C ALA A 355 30.65 -27.51 4.80
N VAL A 356 30.12 -26.98 3.70
CA VAL A 356 30.08 -25.54 3.40
C VAL A 356 28.68 -24.99 3.66
N VAL A 357 28.60 -23.70 3.97
CA VAL A 357 27.32 -23.00 4.17
C VAL A 357 27.08 -22.07 2.99
N GLY A 358 25.89 -22.15 2.38
CA GLY A 358 25.39 -21.15 1.43
C GLY A 358 24.31 -20.29 2.08
N VAL A 359 24.43 -18.97 2.02
CA VAL A 359 23.45 -18.01 2.53
C VAL A 359 22.92 -17.15 1.39
N ASP A 360 21.61 -17.06 1.25
CA ASP A 360 20.92 -16.12 0.36
C ASP A 360 20.14 -15.11 1.21
N GLY A 361 20.66 -13.88 1.26
CA GLY A 361 20.08 -12.76 1.99
C GLY A 361 19.15 -11.91 1.12
N GLY A 362 17.99 -12.45 0.77
CA GLY A 362 16.99 -11.79 -0.08
C GLY A 362 16.31 -10.56 0.56
N SER A 363 15.52 -9.84 -0.23
CA SER A 363 14.74 -8.66 0.20
C SER A 363 13.49 -9.00 1.02
N THR A 364 12.88 -10.17 0.77
CA THR A 364 11.68 -10.64 1.47
C THR A 364 11.98 -11.79 2.42
N SER A 365 12.94 -12.65 2.08
CA SER A 365 13.28 -13.84 2.85
C SER A 365 14.77 -14.09 2.86
N SER A 366 15.23 -14.77 3.91
CA SER A 366 16.60 -15.22 4.06
C SER A 366 16.62 -16.74 4.08
N LYS A 367 17.61 -17.33 3.40
CA LYS A 367 17.73 -18.77 3.21
C LYS A 367 19.15 -19.21 3.53
N ALA A 368 19.29 -20.39 4.08
CA ALA A 368 20.60 -20.99 4.29
C ALA A 368 20.55 -22.50 4.02
N VAL A 369 21.64 -23.03 3.46
CA VAL A 369 21.82 -24.46 3.20
C VAL A 369 23.16 -24.92 3.72
N LEU A 370 23.21 -26.15 4.23
CA LEU A 370 24.44 -26.85 4.58
C LEU A 370 24.68 -27.95 3.54
N VAL A 371 25.82 -27.91 2.87
CA VAL A 371 26.19 -28.83 1.78
C VAL A 371 27.47 -29.57 2.14
N ASP A 372 27.47 -30.90 2.03
CA ASP A 372 28.63 -31.72 2.39
C ASP A 372 29.72 -31.74 1.28
N GLU A 373 30.83 -32.43 1.52
CA GLU A 373 31.93 -32.59 0.57
C GLU A 373 31.54 -33.36 -0.72
N ASN A 374 30.38 -34.02 -0.74
CA ASN A 374 29.84 -34.71 -1.92
C ASN A 374 28.84 -33.83 -2.70
N GLU A 375 28.70 -32.56 -2.31
CA GLU A 375 27.74 -31.61 -2.89
C GLU A 375 26.26 -31.97 -2.62
N GLU A 376 26.01 -32.75 -1.56
CA GLU A 376 24.66 -33.12 -1.12
C GLU A 376 24.16 -32.17 -0.02
N ILE A 377 22.89 -31.78 -0.10
CA ILE A 377 22.27 -30.90 0.90
C ILE A 377 22.00 -31.71 2.18
N VAL A 378 22.74 -31.39 3.24
CA VAL A 378 22.54 -31.99 4.57
C VAL A 378 21.23 -31.52 5.17
N CYS A 379 21.05 -30.19 5.27
CA CYS A 379 19.84 -29.56 5.76
C CYS A 379 19.70 -28.13 5.21
N LYS A 380 18.50 -27.56 5.34
CA LYS A 380 18.20 -26.21 4.87
C LYS A 380 17.29 -25.48 5.86
N ALA A 381 17.41 -24.16 5.87
CA ALA A 381 16.59 -23.26 6.67
C ALA A 381 16.06 -22.12 5.80
N TYR A 382 14.83 -21.70 6.09
CA TYR A 382 14.15 -20.59 5.44
C TYR A 382 13.45 -19.75 6.51
N GLN A 383 13.47 -18.43 6.35
CA GLN A 383 12.61 -17.54 7.11
C GLN A 383 12.30 -16.27 6.33
N LEU A 384 11.18 -15.63 6.66
CA LEU A 384 10.91 -14.26 6.22
C LEU A 384 11.92 -13.31 6.88
N SER A 385 12.38 -12.31 6.13
CA SER A 385 13.33 -11.33 6.66
C SER A 385 12.64 -10.42 7.66
N LYS A 386 13.32 -10.14 8.77
CA LYS A 386 12.86 -9.21 9.81
C LYS A 386 13.49 -7.81 9.65
N GLY A 387 14.09 -7.53 8.49
CA GLY A 387 14.73 -6.25 8.18
C GLY A 387 16.18 -6.12 8.68
N ASN A 388 16.64 -7.01 9.54
CA ASN A 388 18.04 -7.04 10.01
C ASN A 388 18.79 -8.25 9.43
N PRO A 389 19.59 -8.07 8.37
CA PRO A 389 20.22 -9.19 7.66
C PRO A 389 21.21 -9.98 8.53
N ILE A 390 21.90 -9.33 9.47
CA ILE A 390 22.86 -9.98 10.37
C ILE A 390 22.11 -10.88 11.35
N GLN A 391 21.04 -10.36 11.95
CA GLN A 391 20.23 -11.14 12.90
C GLN A 391 19.50 -12.30 12.20
N ASP A 392 18.91 -12.05 11.03
CA ASP A 392 18.26 -13.10 10.22
C ASP A 392 19.25 -14.23 9.88
N THR A 393 20.49 -13.90 9.51
CA THR A 393 21.52 -14.89 9.19
C THR A 393 21.95 -15.68 10.42
N LYS A 394 22.12 -15.04 11.58
CA LYS A 394 22.45 -15.74 12.83
C LYS A 394 21.40 -16.80 13.18
N GLU A 395 20.12 -16.44 13.11
CA GLU A 395 19.02 -17.37 13.39
C GLU A 395 18.99 -18.56 12.41
N LEU A 396 19.31 -18.33 11.13
CA LEU A 396 19.43 -19.40 10.14
C LEU A 396 20.60 -20.34 10.44
N LEU A 397 21.77 -19.79 10.77
CA LEU A 397 22.95 -20.59 11.12
C LEU A 397 22.71 -21.41 12.39
N ASP A 398 22.02 -20.86 13.39
CA ASP A 398 21.64 -21.59 14.59
C ASP A 398 20.72 -22.78 14.28
N LYS A 399 19.78 -22.64 13.33
CA LYS A 399 18.93 -23.75 12.86
C LYS A 399 19.75 -24.85 12.18
N LEU A 400 20.68 -24.49 11.30
CA LEU A 400 21.54 -25.46 10.61
C LEU A 400 22.45 -26.20 11.60
N LYS A 401 23.06 -25.47 12.53
CA LYS A 401 23.90 -26.05 13.58
C LYS A 401 23.09 -26.96 14.51
N GLY A 402 21.91 -26.51 14.94
CA GLY A 402 21.00 -27.28 15.79
C GLY A 402 20.65 -28.62 15.17
N TYR A 403 20.33 -28.65 13.87
CA TYR A 403 20.05 -29.90 13.15
C TYR A 403 21.15 -30.96 13.29
N VAL A 404 22.42 -30.55 13.22
CA VAL A 404 23.58 -31.46 13.33
C VAL A 404 23.83 -31.86 14.78
N VAL A 405 23.84 -30.89 15.70
CA VAL A 405 24.15 -31.11 17.11
C VAL A 405 23.06 -31.94 17.81
N ASP A 406 21.79 -31.70 17.50
CA ASP A 406 20.65 -32.44 18.08
C ASP A 406 20.64 -33.91 17.63
N ALA A 407 21.25 -34.22 16.48
CA ALA A 407 21.48 -35.59 16.03
C ALA A 407 22.70 -36.26 16.71
N GLY A 408 23.39 -35.54 17.59
CA GLY A 408 24.61 -36.01 18.27
C GLY A 408 25.84 -36.04 17.37
N ALA A 409 25.82 -35.35 16.23
CA ALA A 409 26.93 -35.25 15.28
C ALA A 409 27.79 -33.99 15.54
N GLU A 410 29.01 -33.98 15.04
CA GLU A 410 29.94 -32.86 15.09
C GLU A 410 29.94 -32.11 13.75
N LEU A 411 29.89 -30.77 13.79
CA LEU A 411 29.91 -29.93 12.60
C LEU A 411 31.27 -29.26 12.42
N GLU A 412 31.88 -29.44 11.25
CA GLU A 412 33.07 -28.70 10.80
C GLU A 412 32.72 -27.90 9.54
N ILE A 413 32.77 -26.57 9.64
CA ILE A 413 32.52 -25.68 8.50
C ILE A 413 33.81 -25.43 7.74
N LEU A 414 33.80 -25.75 6.45
CA LEU A 414 34.93 -25.60 5.54
C LEU A 414 34.97 -24.22 4.87
N GLY A 415 33.83 -23.56 4.78
CA GLY A 415 33.69 -22.23 4.22
C GLY A 415 32.23 -21.78 4.14
N VAL A 416 32.05 -20.49 3.91
CA VAL A 416 30.74 -19.83 3.80
C VAL A 416 30.70 -19.01 2.51
N GLY A 417 29.65 -19.21 1.72
CA GLY A 417 29.31 -18.36 0.58
C GLY A 417 28.04 -17.57 0.85
N ALA A 418 28.00 -16.32 0.41
CA ALA A 418 26.81 -15.46 0.48
C ALA A 418 26.42 -14.91 -0.89
N THR A 419 25.12 -14.74 -1.09
CA THR A 419 24.50 -14.11 -2.26
C THR A 419 23.29 -13.27 -1.86
N GLY A 420 22.75 -12.51 -2.82
CA GLY A 420 21.57 -11.68 -2.65
C GLY A 420 21.89 -10.32 -2.03
N TYR A 421 20.85 -9.56 -1.73
CA TYR A 421 20.95 -8.17 -1.25
C TYR A 421 21.78 -7.97 0.03
N ALA A 422 21.90 -9.00 0.87
CA ALA A 422 22.67 -8.90 2.12
C ALA A 422 24.14 -9.29 1.96
N ALA A 423 24.60 -9.76 0.79
CA ALA A 423 25.90 -10.38 0.65
C ALA A 423 27.05 -9.44 1.08
N ASP A 424 27.04 -8.19 0.64
CA ASP A 424 28.06 -7.19 1.01
C ASP A 424 28.06 -6.90 2.52
N VAL A 425 26.88 -6.84 3.14
CA VAL A 425 26.77 -6.65 4.59
C VAL A 425 27.33 -7.86 5.33
N LEU A 426 27.04 -9.07 4.88
CA LEU A 426 27.52 -10.31 5.49
C LEU A 426 29.03 -10.50 5.30
N GLU A 427 29.57 -10.14 4.14
CA GLU A 427 31.01 -10.14 3.86
C GLU A 427 31.76 -9.25 4.87
N ASN A 428 31.29 -8.02 5.08
CA ASN A 428 31.95 -7.08 5.98
C ASN A 428 31.72 -7.37 7.47
N SER A 429 30.52 -7.82 7.85
CA SER A 429 30.15 -8.00 9.26
C SER A 429 30.46 -9.39 9.82
N MET A 430 30.34 -10.43 8.98
CA MET A 430 30.47 -11.84 9.37
C MET A 430 31.71 -12.51 8.75
N ARG A 431 32.45 -11.80 7.88
CA ARG A 431 33.65 -12.29 7.18
C ARG A 431 33.38 -13.58 6.40
N VAL A 432 32.28 -13.57 5.65
CA VAL A 432 31.96 -14.65 4.70
C VAL A 432 33.12 -14.80 3.71
N ASP A 433 33.49 -16.05 3.38
CA ASP A 433 34.67 -16.35 2.56
C ASP A 433 34.49 -15.94 1.10
N VAL A 434 33.28 -16.04 0.56
CA VAL A 434 32.96 -15.73 -0.84
C VAL A 434 31.62 -14.99 -0.95
N ASN A 435 31.65 -13.82 -1.58
CA ASN A 435 30.47 -13.11 -2.06
C ASN A 435 30.27 -13.45 -3.55
N ILE A 436 29.22 -14.22 -3.86
CA ILE A 436 28.91 -14.66 -5.22
C ILE A 436 27.71 -13.91 -5.77
N VAL A 437 27.77 -13.56 -7.05
CA VAL A 437 26.64 -12.96 -7.75
C VAL A 437 25.50 -13.99 -7.87
N GLU A 438 24.30 -13.59 -7.47
CA GLU A 438 23.12 -14.46 -7.39
C GLU A 438 22.77 -15.19 -8.69
N THR A 439 22.93 -14.52 -9.83
CA THR A 439 22.68 -15.14 -11.15
C THR A 439 23.65 -16.29 -11.44
N VAL A 440 24.90 -16.17 -11.00
CA VAL A 440 25.91 -17.23 -11.12
C VAL A 440 25.56 -18.38 -10.19
N ALA A 441 25.18 -18.09 -8.94
CA ALA A 441 24.74 -19.11 -8.00
C ALA A 441 23.53 -19.91 -8.52
N HIS A 442 22.53 -19.23 -9.10
CA HIS A 442 21.39 -19.87 -9.75
C HIS A 442 21.81 -20.78 -10.90
N MET A 443 22.64 -20.28 -11.83
CA MET A 443 23.12 -21.07 -12.96
C MET A 443 23.88 -22.31 -12.49
N MET A 444 24.84 -22.17 -11.56
CA MET A 444 25.61 -23.30 -11.03
C MET A 444 24.70 -24.37 -10.42
N SER A 445 23.70 -23.96 -9.62
CA SER A 445 22.76 -24.91 -9.01
C SER A 445 21.83 -25.57 -10.05
N ALA A 446 21.31 -24.82 -11.01
CA ALA A 446 20.40 -25.33 -12.02
C ALA A 446 21.09 -26.37 -12.92
N VAL A 447 22.30 -26.07 -13.41
CA VAL A 447 23.08 -26.99 -14.24
C VAL A 447 23.44 -28.26 -13.46
N LYS A 448 23.81 -28.13 -12.18
CA LYS A 448 24.17 -29.28 -11.33
C LYS A 448 23.00 -30.23 -11.12
N TYR A 449 21.83 -29.71 -10.72
CA TYR A 449 20.70 -30.54 -10.28
C TYR A 449 19.72 -30.90 -11.39
N CYS A 450 19.62 -30.09 -12.44
CA CYS A 450 18.69 -30.32 -13.54
C CYS A 450 19.38 -30.72 -14.86
N GLY A 451 20.71 -30.60 -14.94
CA GLY A 451 21.48 -30.98 -16.12
C GLY A 451 21.35 -29.96 -17.25
N ASP A 452 20.74 -30.37 -18.36
CA ASP A 452 20.58 -29.54 -19.56
C ASP A 452 19.41 -28.57 -19.38
N VAL A 453 19.71 -27.37 -18.87
CA VAL A 453 18.75 -26.30 -18.62
C VAL A 453 18.96 -25.18 -19.63
N ASP A 454 17.89 -24.80 -20.35
CA ASP A 454 17.93 -23.67 -21.29
C ASP A 454 17.60 -22.33 -20.63
N VAL A 455 16.68 -22.33 -19.66
CA VAL A 455 16.16 -21.11 -19.05
C VAL A 455 15.97 -21.30 -17.54
N VAL A 456 16.47 -20.34 -16.75
CA VAL A 456 16.18 -20.23 -15.32
C VAL A 456 15.30 -19.01 -15.09
N CYS A 457 14.10 -19.23 -14.57
CA CYS A 457 13.18 -18.17 -14.16
C CYS A 457 13.13 -18.11 -12.63
N ASP A 458 13.72 -17.06 -12.05
CA ASP A 458 13.64 -16.74 -10.63
C ASP A 458 12.65 -15.59 -10.42
N ILE A 459 11.56 -15.88 -9.71
CA ILE A 459 10.59 -14.87 -9.27
C ILE A 459 10.89 -14.57 -7.80
N GLY A 460 11.78 -13.60 -7.59
CA GLY A 460 12.16 -13.12 -6.28
C GLY A 460 11.05 -12.29 -5.61
N GLY A 461 11.35 -11.83 -4.40
CA GLY A 461 10.46 -10.98 -3.63
C GLY A 461 10.21 -9.63 -4.31
N GLN A 462 11.26 -9.00 -4.83
CA GLN A 462 11.18 -7.68 -5.47
C GLN A 462 11.51 -7.73 -6.96
N ASP A 463 12.43 -8.60 -7.34
CA ASP A 463 13.01 -8.72 -8.66
C ASP A 463 12.61 -10.03 -9.34
N ILE A 464 12.56 -9.98 -10.67
CA ILE A 464 12.35 -11.18 -11.50
C ILE A 464 13.58 -11.31 -12.39
N LYS A 465 14.18 -12.50 -12.40
CA LYS A 465 15.36 -12.81 -13.18
C LYS A 465 15.03 -13.92 -14.16
N VAL A 466 15.33 -13.70 -15.44
CA VAL A 466 15.25 -14.73 -16.48
C VAL A 466 16.64 -14.89 -17.07
N LEU A 467 17.26 -16.02 -16.81
CA LEU A 467 18.58 -16.38 -17.34
C LEU A 467 18.39 -17.30 -18.54
N PHE A 468 19.02 -16.97 -19.66
CA PHE A 468 19.09 -17.82 -20.84
C PHE A 468 20.47 -18.46 -20.88
N LEU A 469 20.48 -19.78 -20.76
CA LEU A 469 21.68 -20.59 -20.72
C LEU A 469 22.01 -21.14 -22.11
N LYS A 470 23.29 -21.38 -22.36
CA LYS A 470 23.78 -22.07 -23.55
C LYS A 470 25.03 -22.86 -23.18
N ASN A 471 25.02 -24.17 -23.42
CA ASN A 471 26.10 -25.09 -23.06
C ASN A 471 26.48 -25.02 -21.56
N GLY A 472 25.50 -24.86 -20.68
CA GLY A 472 25.72 -24.75 -19.23
C GLY A 472 26.16 -23.37 -18.72
N ASP A 473 26.35 -22.38 -19.59
CA ASP A 473 26.76 -21.02 -19.22
C ASP A 473 25.67 -19.98 -19.50
N ILE A 474 25.67 -18.86 -18.77
CA ILE A 474 24.74 -17.75 -19.01
C ILE A 474 25.12 -17.05 -20.32
N GLN A 475 24.27 -17.18 -21.33
CA GLN A 475 24.42 -16.45 -22.59
C GLN A 475 23.85 -15.03 -22.47
N ASN A 476 22.69 -14.90 -21.83
CA ASN A 476 21.98 -13.65 -21.67
C ASN A 476 21.11 -13.68 -20.42
N PHE A 477 20.75 -12.52 -19.88
CA PHE A 477 19.79 -12.46 -18.80
C PHE A 477 18.90 -11.21 -18.93
N ARG A 478 17.71 -11.28 -18.33
CA ARG A 478 16.77 -10.18 -18.17
C ARG A 478 16.46 -10.00 -16.70
N LEU A 479 16.55 -8.77 -16.23
CA LEU A 479 16.16 -8.39 -14.87
C LEU A 479 14.99 -7.43 -14.97
N SER A 480 13.93 -7.72 -14.22
CA SER A 480 12.93 -6.72 -13.87
C SER A 480 13.23 -6.23 -12.47
N ASN A 481 13.86 -5.05 -12.38
CA ASN A 481 14.10 -4.34 -11.12
C ASN A 481 13.17 -3.13 -10.94
N SER A 482 12.31 -2.86 -11.93
CA SER A 482 11.58 -1.58 -12.04
C SER A 482 10.09 -1.69 -11.83
N CYS A 483 9.52 -2.88 -12.00
CA CYS A 483 8.09 -3.10 -11.88
C CYS A 483 7.84 -4.25 -10.91
N SER A 484 7.03 -3.98 -9.88
CA SER A 484 6.57 -5.01 -8.94
C SER A 484 5.49 -5.91 -9.54
N ALA A 485 5.03 -5.64 -10.77
CA ALA A 485 4.08 -6.49 -11.45
C ALA A 485 4.71 -7.87 -11.70
N GLY A 486 4.17 -8.88 -11.04
CA GLY A 486 4.58 -10.28 -11.20
C GLY A 486 5.63 -10.80 -10.22
N ASN A 487 6.10 -9.99 -9.25
CA ASN A 487 7.03 -10.49 -8.24
C ASN A 487 6.33 -11.15 -7.05
N GLY A 488 7.10 -11.86 -6.21
CA GLY A 488 6.57 -12.58 -5.05
C GLY A 488 5.93 -11.65 -4.01
N MET A 489 6.40 -10.41 -3.87
CA MET A 489 5.80 -9.44 -2.93
C MET A 489 4.39 -9.02 -3.34
N LEU A 490 4.14 -8.81 -4.63
CA LEU A 490 2.80 -8.53 -5.11
C LEU A 490 1.84 -9.68 -4.79
N LEU A 491 2.30 -10.92 -5.02
CA LEU A 491 1.51 -12.12 -4.70
C LEU A 491 1.22 -12.22 -3.20
N GLN A 492 2.23 -11.96 -2.35
CA GLN A 492 2.05 -11.92 -0.89
C GLN A 492 1.05 -10.84 -0.48
N ALA A 493 1.22 -9.61 -0.95
CA ALA A 493 0.34 -8.50 -0.60
C ALA A 493 -1.11 -8.74 -1.05
N MET A 494 -1.30 -9.36 -2.21
CA MET A 494 -2.63 -9.77 -2.68
C MET A 494 -3.20 -10.86 -1.78
N ALA A 495 -2.44 -11.91 -1.48
CA ALA A 495 -2.89 -12.98 -0.60
C ALA A 495 -3.30 -12.46 0.79
N ASP A 496 -2.50 -11.57 1.39
CA ASP A 496 -2.82 -10.93 2.67
C ASP A 496 -4.13 -10.14 2.60
N GLN A 497 -4.36 -9.39 1.50
CA GLN A 497 -5.63 -8.67 1.28
C GLN A 497 -6.84 -9.61 1.18
N PHE A 498 -6.64 -10.83 0.67
CA PHE A 498 -7.67 -11.87 0.62
C PHE A 498 -7.75 -12.72 1.90
N GLY A 499 -6.84 -12.51 2.87
CA GLY A 499 -6.74 -13.32 4.08
C GLY A 499 -6.26 -14.76 3.81
N LEU A 500 -5.47 -14.95 2.76
CA LEU A 500 -4.91 -16.25 2.37
C LEU A 500 -3.48 -16.37 2.92
N PRO A 501 -3.17 -17.42 3.71
CA PRO A 501 -1.80 -17.67 4.15
C PRO A 501 -0.94 -18.15 2.97
N VAL A 502 0.28 -17.61 2.86
CA VAL A 502 1.25 -17.94 1.79
C VAL A 502 2.36 -18.89 2.29
N THR A 503 2.25 -19.38 3.53
CA THR A 503 3.23 -20.28 4.15
C THR A 503 2.57 -21.44 4.86
#